data_AF-A0AAE0DWA7-F1
#
_entry.id   AF-A0AAE0DWA7-F1
#
_cell.length_a   1.000
_cell.length_b   1.000
_cell.length_c   1.000
_cell.angle_alpha   90.00
_cell.angle_beta   90.00
_cell.angle_gamma   90.00
#
_symmetry.space_group_name_H-M   'P 1'
#
loop_
_entity.id
_entity.type
_entity.pdbx_description
1 polymer ?
#
loop_
_entity_poly.entity_id
_entity_poly.type
_entity_poly.pdbx_seq_one_letter_code
_entity_poly.pdbx_strand_id
1 'polypeptide(L)'
;MEMCKISLAVFCLLCGPYGENLAGSIGDVSGTRAVQLWVSEKADYNYNSNSCAPGKVCGHYTQVVWRNSVRIGCAKVRCSTSGTFITCNYAPPGNYVGQRPY
;
A
#
# COMPACT_ATOMS: atom_id res chain seq x y z
N MET A 1 -17.85 9.44 1.80
CA MET A 1 -16.70 9.03 2.63
C MET A 1 -15.80 10.24 2.75
N GLU A 2 -16.02 11.09 3.75
CA GLU A 2 -14.93 11.98 4.15
C GLU A 2 -13.81 11.03 4.56
N MET A 3 -12.78 10.91 3.72
CA MET A 3 -11.47 10.43 4.15
C MET A 3 -11.23 11.08 5.50
N CYS A 4 -10.73 10.31 6.49
CA CYS A 4 -10.21 10.86 7.74
C CYS A 4 -9.74 12.30 7.47
N LYS A 5 -10.07 13.29 8.30
CA LYS A 5 -9.24 14.51 8.30
C LYS A 5 -7.86 14.05 8.76
N ILE A 6 -7.15 13.45 7.83
CA ILE A 6 -5.88 12.79 7.93
C ILE A 6 -5.02 13.99 8.26
N SER A 7 -4.68 14.11 9.55
CA SER A 7 -3.81 15.15 10.05
C SER A 7 -2.67 15.32 9.05
N LEU A 8 -2.38 16.57 8.67
CA LEU A 8 -1.46 16.99 7.60
C LEU A 8 -0.19 16.14 7.43
N ALA A 9 0.26 15.47 8.50
CA ALA A 9 1.38 14.52 8.54
C ALA A 9 1.29 13.33 7.55
N VAL A 10 0.12 12.74 7.30
CA VAL A 10 0.01 11.58 6.39
C VAL A 10 -0.19 11.99 4.92
N PHE A 11 -0.76 13.17 4.65
CA PHE A 11 -0.75 13.74 3.29
C PHE A 11 0.67 14.20 2.88
N CYS A 12 1.54 14.50 3.85
CA CYS A 12 2.97 14.74 3.64
C CYS A 12 3.76 13.46 3.30
N LEU A 13 3.20 12.26 3.51
CA LEU A 13 3.83 11.00 3.08
C LEU A 13 3.70 10.78 1.57
N LEU A 14 2.63 11.29 0.95
CA LEU A 14 2.42 11.31 -0.51
C LEU A 14 3.41 12.21 -1.27
N CYS A 15 4.13 13.11 -0.59
CA CYS A 15 5.13 13.98 -1.20
C CYS A 15 6.59 13.59 -0.89
N GLY A 16 6.81 12.50 -0.17
CA GLY A 16 8.15 11.99 0.15
C GLY A 16 8.76 11.15 -0.99
N PRO A 17 10.08 10.94 -1.01
CA PRO A 17 10.78 10.12 -2.01
C PRO A 17 10.55 8.59 -1.82
N TYR A 18 9.39 8.19 -1.30
CA TYR A 18 9.11 6.83 -0.83
C TYR A 18 7.99 6.17 -1.64
N GLY A 19 8.02 4.84 -1.71
CA GLY A 19 6.88 4.06 -2.18
C GLY A 19 5.79 4.06 -1.11
N GLU A 20 4.54 3.82 -1.49
CA GLU A 20 3.41 3.87 -0.55
C GLU A 20 2.36 2.80 -0.84
N ASN A 21 1.84 2.18 0.21
CA ASN A 21 0.59 1.43 0.19
C ASN A 21 -0.40 2.00 1.21
N LEU A 22 -1.67 2.10 0.80
CA LEU A 22 -2.76 2.61 1.62
C LEU A 22 -3.85 1.55 1.79
N ALA A 23 -4.48 1.53 2.96
CA ALA A 23 -5.67 0.74 3.24
C ALA A 23 -6.66 1.54 4.10
N GLY A 24 -7.92 1.56 3.68
CA GLY A 24 -9.01 2.20 4.40
C GLY A 24 -10.11 1.21 4.73
N SER A 25 -10.76 1.38 5.88
CA SER A 25 -11.89 0.56 6.32
C SER A 25 -12.88 1.37 7.15
N ILE A 26 -14.13 0.93 7.18
CA ILE A 26 -15.24 1.49 7.97
C ILE A 26 -15.18 1.00 9.44
N GLY A 27 -14.40 -0.04 9.72
CA GLY A 27 -14.20 -0.58 11.07
C GLY A 27 -12.75 -0.55 11.55
N ASP A 28 -12.51 -1.13 12.72
CA ASP A 28 -11.15 -1.33 13.22
C ASP A 28 -10.47 -2.47 12.46
N VAL A 29 -9.29 -2.21 11.89
CA VAL A 29 -8.53 -3.19 11.12
C VAL A 29 -7.09 -3.21 11.60
N SER A 30 -6.48 -4.39 11.69
CA SER A 30 -5.07 -4.52 12.06
C SER A 30 -4.15 -4.19 10.88
N GLY A 31 -2.92 -3.77 11.18
CA GLY A 31 -1.87 -3.61 10.16
C GLY A 31 -1.63 -4.91 9.38
N THR A 32 -1.61 -6.05 10.08
CA THR A 32 -1.50 -7.37 9.46
C THR A 32 -2.59 -7.63 8.44
N ARG A 33 -3.84 -7.26 8.75
CA ARG A 33 -4.96 -7.44 7.82
C ARG A 33 -4.83 -6.53 6.61
N ALA A 34 -4.33 -5.29 6.75
CA ALA A 34 -4.02 -4.43 5.61
C ALA A 34 -2.95 -5.04 4.71
N VAL A 35 -1.84 -5.55 5.28
CA VAL A 35 -0.80 -6.22 4.49
C VAL A 35 -1.33 -7.47 3.80
N GLN A 36 -2.19 -8.26 4.46
CA GLN A 36 -2.83 -9.41 3.83
C GLN A 36 -3.71 -9.03 2.63
N LEU A 37 -4.42 -7.90 2.69
CA LEU A 37 -5.20 -7.40 1.56
C LEU A 37 -4.28 -7.05 0.38
N TRP A 38 -3.19 -6.34 0.63
CA TRP A 38 -2.20 -6.04 -0.42
C TRP A 38 -1.56 -7.30 -1.00
N VAL A 39 -1.19 -8.27 -0.15
CA VAL A 39 -0.60 -9.55 -0.60
C VAL A 39 -1.61 -10.40 -1.38
N SER A 40 -2.91 -10.29 -1.10
CA SER A 40 -3.94 -11.07 -1.79
C SER A 40 -4.04 -10.74 -3.30
N GLU A 41 -3.57 -9.56 -3.71
CA GLU A 41 -3.47 -9.19 -5.14
C GLU A 41 -2.50 -10.08 -5.92
N LYS A 42 -1.65 -10.87 -5.24
CA LYS A 42 -0.81 -11.90 -5.87
C LYS A 42 -1.62 -12.83 -6.78
N ALA A 43 -2.87 -13.13 -6.43
CA ALA A 43 -3.74 -13.99 -7.24
C ALA A 43 -4.04 -13.42 -8.63
N ASP A 44 -3.96 -12.10 -8.77
CA ASP A 44 -4.24 -11.37 -10.02
C ASP A 44 -2.93 -10.95 -10.75
N TYR A 45 -1.75 -11.18 -10.16
CA TYR A 45 -0.46 -10.79 -10.74
C TYR A 45 0.22 -11.97 -11.46
N ASN A 46 0.58 -11.78 -12.73
CA ASN A 46 1.36 -12.73 -13.50
C ASN A 46 2.83 -12.26 -13.60
N TYR A 47 3.73 -13.01 -12.96
CA TYR A 47 5.16 -12.71 -12.95
C TYR A 47 5.82 -12.87 -14.33
N ASN A 48 5.40 -13.85 -15.13
CA ASN A 48 6.03 -14.14 -16.43
C ASN A 48 5.82 -12.99 -17.41
N SER A 49 4.60 -12.45 -17.47
CA SER A 49 4.24 -11.30 -18.30
C SER A 49 4.44 -9.95 -17.61
N ASN A 50 4.83 -9.95 -16.33
CA ASN A 50 4.92 -8.75 -15.48
C ASN A 50 3.65 -7.88 -15.55
N SER A 51 2.48 -8.51 -15.52
CA SER A 51 1.20 -7.84 -15.75
C SER A 51 0.16 -8.21 -14.70
N CYS A 52 -0.73 -7.27 -14.42
CA CYS A 52 -1.92 -7.50 -13.60
C CYS A 52 -3.09 -7.95 -14.47
N ALA A 53 -3.98 -8.77 -13.93
CA ALA A 53 -5.20 -9.18 -14.61
C ALA A 53 -6.07 -7.95 -15.00
N PRO A 54 -6.79 -7.99 -16.13
CA PRO A 54 -7.62 -6.87 -16.57
C PRO A 54 -8.63 -6.43 -15.50
N GLY A 55 -8.68 -5.13 -15.22
CA GLY A 55 -9.58 -4.55 -14.21
C GLY A 55 -9.19 -4.84 -12.75
N LYS A 56 -8.03 -5.46 -12.50
CA LYS A 56 -7.52 -5.72 -11.15
C LYS A 56 -6.41 -4.74 -10.77
N VAL A 57 -6.13 -4.69 -9.47
CA VAL A 57 -5.05 -3.89 -8.88
C VAL A 57 -4.02 -4.86 -8.34
N CYS A 58 -2.75 -4.68 -8.72
CA CYS A 58 -1.63 -5.48 -8.24
C CYS A 58 -0.49 -4.62 -7.67
N GLY A 59 -0.65 -3.29 -7.70
CA GLY A 59 0.41 -2.35 -7.32
C GLY A 59 0.77 -2.45 -5.84
N HIS A 60 -0.19 -2.80 -4.98
CA HIS A 60 0.10 -2.95 -3.57
C HIS A 60 0.91 -4.23 -3.33
N TYR A 61 0.54 -5.34 -3.97
CA TYR A 61 1.35 -6.56 -3.93
C TYR A 61 2.78 -6.29 -4.40
N THR A 62 2.95 -5.73 -5.60
CA THR A 62 4.29 -5.51 -6.17
C THR A 62 5.15 -4.61 -5.30
N GLN A 63 4.55 -3.62 -4.61
CA GLN A 63 5.27 -2.80 -3.63
C GLN A 63 5.66 -3.57 -2.36
N VAL A 64 4.80 -4.46 -1.85
CA VAL A 64 5.12 -5.29 -0.67
C VAL A 64 6.31 -6.20 -0.94
N VAL A 65 6.38 -6.79 -2.13
CA VAL A 65 7.45 -7.73 -2.50
C VAL A 65 8.58 -7.09 -3.30
N TRP A 66 8.69 -5.76 -3.27
CA TRP A 66 9.70 -5.03 -4.04
C TRP A 66 11.11 -5.23 -3.44
N ARG A 67 11.96 -5.94 -4.18
CA ARG A 67 13.31 -6.35 -3.76
C ARG A 67 14.20 -5.19 -3.33
N ASN A 68 14.08 -4.05 -4.00
CA ASN A 68 14.92 -2.89 -3.72
C ASN A 68 14.41 -2.06 -2.53
N SER A 69 13.20 -2.31 -2.01
CA SER A 69 12.66 -1.60 -0.86
C SER A 69 13.14 -2.24 0.44
N VAL A 70 14.28 -1.76 0.95
CA VAL A 70 14.97 -2.35 2.11
C VAL A 70 14.54 -1.79 3.46
N ARG A 71 13.78 -0.68 3.47
CA ARG A 71 13.25 -0.05 4.68
C ARG A 71 11.75 0.15 4.52
N ILE A 72 11.02 -0.08 5.61
CA ILE A 72 9.57 0.11 5.68
C ILE A 72 9.19 0.81 6.98
N GLY A 73 8.22 1.71 6.92
CA GLY A 73 7.58 2.32 8.08
C GLY A 73 6.08 2.39 7.87
N CYS A 74 5.29 1.99 8.86
CA CYS A 74 3.84 1.95 8.76
C CYS A 74 3.16 2.74 9.88
N ALA A 75 2.00 3.30 9.59
CA ALA A 75 1.16 3.99 10.55
C ALA A 75 -0.29 3.52 10.44
N LYS A 76 -0.97 3.45 11.58
CA LYS A 76 -2.41 3.19 11.68
C LYS A 76 -3.06 4.35 12.43
N VAL A 77 -4.15 4.86 11.87
CA VAL A 77 -4.95 5.94 12.47
C VAL A 77 -6.42 5.50 12.49
N ARG A 78 -7.08 5.69 13.63
CA ARG A 78 -8.53 5.52 13.74
C ARG A 78 -9.19 6.88 13.52
N CYS A 79 -10.11 6.94 12.56
CA CYS A 79 -10.87 8.14 12.23
C CYS A 79 -11.99 8.37 13.25
N SER A 80 -12.30 9.64 13.52
CA SER A 80 -13.34 10.05 14.49
C SER A 80 -14.71 9.41 14.20
N THR A 81 -15.03 9.18 12.93
CA THR A 81 -16.28 8.55 12.46
C THR A 81 -16.14 7.03 12.21
N SER A 82 -15.35 6.34 13.03
CA SER A 82 -15.26 4.86 13.18
C SER A 82 -14.41 4.06 12.17
N GLY A 83 -13.89 4.71 11.11
CA GLY A 83 -12.99 4.05 10.17
C GLY A 83 -11.55 3.87 10.65
N THR A 84 -10.79 3.00 9.99
CA THR A 84 -9.34 2.86 10.16
C THR A 84 -8.63 3.17 8.85
N PHE A 85 -7.54 3.92 8.95
CA PHE A 85 -6.62 4.17 7.85
C PHE A 85 -5.24 3.61 8.21
N ILE A 86 -4.64 2.88 7.28
CA ILE A 86 -3.31 2.31 7.42
C ILE A 86 -2.49 2.73 6.21
N THR A 87 -1.27 3.19 6.45
CA THR A 87 -0.28 3.50 5.42
C THR A 87 1.04 2.78 5.73
N CYS A 88 1.76 2.39 4.70
CA CYS A 88 3.14 1.93 4.78
C CYS A 88 3.97 2.62 3.70
N ASN A 89 5.11 3.20 4.10
CA ASN A 89 6.10 3.76 3.19
C ASN A 89 7.31 2.85 3.03
N TYR A 90 7.86 2.83 1.82
CA TYR A 90 8.93 1.93 1.40
C TYR A 90 10.12 2.74 0.85
N ALA A 91 11.34 2.41 1.27
CA ALA A 91 12.55 3.09 0.82
C ALA A 91 13.67 2.10 0.46
N PRO A 92 14.32 2.24 -0.71
CA PRO A 92 13.89 2.96 -1.92
C PRO A 92 12.45 2.66 -2.39
N PRO A 93 11.80 3.57 -3.12
CA PRO A 93 10.45 3.36 -3.68
C PRO A 93 10.43 2.20 -4.67
N GLY A 94 9.26 1.56 -4.80
CA GLY A 94 9.04 0.47 -5.75
C GLY A 94 8.14 0.84 -6.91
N ASN A 95 7.60 -0.19 -7.57
CA ASN A 95 6.64 -0.08 -8.67
C ASN A 95 7.13 0.75 -9.88
N TYR A 96 8.43 0.69 -10.17
CA TYR A 96 8.98 1.31 -11.37
C TYR A 96 8.48 0.59 -12.64
N VAL A 97 7.93 1.37 -13.58
CA VAL A 97 7.46 0.86 -14.88
C VAL A 97 8.59 0.14 -15.60
N GLY A 98 8.32 -1.07 -16.09
CA GLY A 98 9.28 -1.91 -16.80
C GLY A 98 10.24 -2.69 -15.90
N GLN A 99 10.23 -2.47 -14.58
CA GLN A 99 10.98 -3.29 -13.63
C GLN A 99 10.11 -4.39 -13.02
N ARG A 100 10.76 -5.45 -12.55
CA ARG A 100 10.11 -6.55 -11.83
C ARG A 100 10.29 -6.39 -10.32
N PRO A 101 9.31 -6.82 -9.52
CA PRO A 101 9.40 -6.70 -8.08
C PRO A 101 10.46 -7.60 -7.45
N TYR A 102 10.82 -8.76 -8.05
CA TYR A 102 11.85 -9.66 -7.53
C TYR A 102 12.53 -10.49 -8.61
#